data_AF-A0A7V9IGP1-F1
#
_entry.id   AF-A0A7V9IGP1-F1
#
_cell.length_a   1.000
_cell.length_b   1.000
_cell.length_c   1.000
_cell.angle_alpha   90.00
_cell.angle_beta   90.00
_cell.angle_gamma   90.00
#
_symmetry.space_group_name_H-M   'P 1'
#
loop_
_entity.id
_entity.type
_entity.pdbx_description
1 polymer ?
#
loop_
_entity_poly.entity_id
_entity_poly.type
_entity_poly.pdbx_seq_one_letter_code
_entity_poly.pdbx_strand_id
1 'polypeptide(L)'
;MQVSARIVTLRLAETFVIAREASDEVQVVQLELRHDGVSGYGEAAPIERYGESAASALAFLEEHGAPALGDDPFALEQIGARLDELPGEHAAKAALDAALHDLQGKLLGVPVWRLLGLPRTGPPTSWTVWLGDPDD
;
A
#
# COMPACT_ATOMS: atom_id res chain seq x y z
N MET A 1 13.49 7.70 -9.90
CA MET A 1 12.22 7.02 -10.32
C MET A 1 11.04 8.00 -10.32
N GLN A 2 9.95 7.73 -11.06
CA GLN A 2 8.76 8.61 -11.08
C GLN A 2 7.62 8.04 -10.24
N VAL A 3 7.03 8.86 -9.38
CA VAL A 3 5.92 8.50 -8.50
C VAL A 3 4.68 9.29 -8.91
N SER A 4 3.55 8.59 -9.02
CA SER A 4 2.23 9.22 -9.11
C SER A 4 1.25 8.49 -8.21
N ALA A 5 0.35 9.23 -7.58
CA ALA A 5 -0.60 8.68 -6.63
C ALA A 5 -1.95 9.38 -6.76
N ARG A 6 -3.03 8.69 -6.39
CA ARG A 6 -4.37 9.27 -6.34
C ARG A 6 -5.20 8.62 -5.25
N ILE A 7 -6.07 9.42 -4.62
CA ILE A 7 -7.09 8.89 -3.73
C ILE A 7 -8.18 8.20 -4.56
N VAL A 8 -8.58 7.02 -4.12
CA VAL A 8 -9.69 6.26 -4.70
C VAL A 8 -10.66 5.91 -3.58
N THR A 9 -11.94 6.18 -3.81
CA THR A 9 -13.02 5.74 -2.90
C THR A 9 -13.56 4.41 -3.42
N LEU A 10 -13.40 3.37 -2.61
CA LEU A 10 -13.87 2.01 -2.89
C LEU A 10 -15.19 1.81 -2.16
N ARG A 11 -16.23 1.41 -2.90
CA ARG A 11 -17.51 1.03 -2.33
C ARG A 11 -17.46 -0.43 -1.88
N LEU A 12 -17.81 -0.67 -0.62
CA LEU A 12 -17.88 -2.00 -0.06
C LEU A 12 -19.13 -2.74 -0.57
N ALA A 13 -19.05 -4.07 -0.64
CA ALA A 13 -20.19 -4.88 -1.07
C ALA A 13 -21.33 -4.84 -0.05
N GLU A 14 -20.97 -4.75 1.23
CA GLU A 14 -21.85 -4.68 2.39
C GLU A 14 -21.27 -3.67 3.38
N THR A 15 -22.13 -3.08 4.21
CA THR A 15 -21.70 -2.15 5.26
C THR A 15 -20.80 -2.87 6.24
N PHE A 16 -19.55 -2.42 6.37
CA PHE A 16 -18.61 -3.00 7.33
C PHE A 16 -18.74 -2.30 8.68
N VAL A 17 -19.10 -3.06 9.72
CA VAL A 17 -19.36 -2.54 11.06
C VAL A 17 -18.37 -3.09 12.08
N ILE A 18 -17.72 -2.19 12.80
CA ILE A 18 -16.90 -2.50 13.96
C ILE A 18 -17.37 -1.67 15.16
N ALA A 19 -16.85 -1.95 16.36
CA ALA A 19 -17.26 -1.27 17.59
C ALA A 19 -17.10 0.27 17.57
N ARG A 20 -16.35 0.83 16.62
CA ARG A 20 -16.07 2.27 16.51
C ARG A 20 -16.81 2.97 15.38
N GLU A 21 -17.15 2.25 14.31
CA GLU A 21 -17.64 2.84 13.07
C GLU A 21 -18.39 1.82 12.22
N ALA A 22 -19.24 2.33 11.34
CA ALA A 22 -19.85 1.60 10.24
C ALA A 22 -19.55 2.35 8.95
N SER A 23 -19.12 1.65 7.89
CA SER A 23 -18.84 2.29 6.62
C SER A 23 -19.30 1.47 5.42
N ASP A 24 -19.79 2.17 4.40
CA ASP A 24 -20.08 1.63 3.06
C ASP A 24 -18.93 1.87 2.07
N GLU A 25 -17.94 2.66 2.47
CA GLU A 25 -16.83 3.05 1.60
C GLU A 25 -15.50 3.18 2.34
N VAL A 26 -14.40 2.99 1.62
CA VAL A 26 -13.05 3.18 2.14
C VAL A 26 -12.26 4.03 1.14
N GLN A 27 -11.56 5.03 1.66
CA GLN A 27 -10.60 5.79 0.87
C GLN A 27 -9.22 5.15 0.97
N VAL A 28 -8.65 4.82 -0.18
CA VAL A 28 -7.28 4.31 -0.32
C VAL A 28 -6.47 5.26 -1.20
N VAL A 29 -5.15 5.13 -1.19
CA VAL A 29 -4.27 5.82 -2.14
C VAL A 29 -3.63 4.79 -3.05
N GLN A 30 -3.94 4.85 -4.34
CA GLN A 30 -3.30 4.00 -5.35
C GLN A 30 -2.04 4.68 -5.86
N LEU A 31 -0.93 3.96 -5.83
CA LEU A 31 0.41 4.40 -6.21
C LEU A 31 0.85 3.70 -7.50
N GLU A 32 1.42 4.47 -8.43
CA GLU A 32 2.20 3.96 -9.55
C GLU A 32 3.64 4.47 -9.45
N LEU A 33 4.59 3.54 -9.49
CA LEU A 33 6.03 3.78 -9.57
C LEU A 33 6.52 3.40 -10.96
N ARG A 34 7.07 4.36 -11.72
CA ARG A 34 7.59 4.13 -13.08
C ARG A 34 9.11 4.24 -13.13
N HIS A 35 9.74 3.24 -13.74
CA HIS A 35 11.18 3.15 -13.96
C HIS A 35 11.46 2.32 -15.22
N ASP A 36 12.37 2.78 -16.09
CA ASP A 36 12.79 2.09 -17.32
C ASP A 36 11.64 1.56 -18.20
N GLY A 37 10.56 2.35 -18.29
CA GLY A 37 9.38 2.01 -19.09
C GLY A 37 8.46 0.95 -18.47
N VAL A 38 8.77 0.49 -17.26
CA VAL A 38 7.97 -0.47 -16.47
C VAL A 38 7.31 0.26 -15.31
N SER A 39 6.08 -0.15 -14.98
CA SER A 39 5.32 0.38 -13.84
C SER A 39 5.09 -0.70 -12.78
N GLY A 40 5.42 -0.39 -11.53
CA GLY A 40 5.01 -1.13 -10.33
C GLY A 40 3.88 -0.40 -9.60
N TYR A 41 3.02 -1.15 -8.93
CA TYR A 41 1.83 -0.61 -8.25
C TYR A 41 1.78 -0.99 -6.78
N GLY A 42 1.29 -0.05 -5.97
CA GLY A 42 1.07 -0.24 -4.54
C GLY A 42 -0.20 0.48 -4.10
N GLU A 43 -0.65 0.19 -2.88
CA GLU A 43 -1.84 0.80 -2.30
C GLU A 43 -1.61 1.11 -0.82
N ALA A 44 -1.97 2.33 -0.42
CA ALA A 44 -2.03 2.74 0.98
C ALA A 44 -3.48 2.65 1.46
N ALA A 45 -3.71 1.95 2.56
CA ALA A 45 -4.99 1.92 3.28
C ALA A 45 -4.82 2.54 4.68
N PRO A 46 -4.69 3.88 4.77
CA PRO A 46 -4.49 4.57 6.05
C PRO A 46 -5.72 4.46 6.94
N ILE A 47 -5.50 4.47 8.25
CA ILE A 47 -6.58 4.39 9.25
C ILE A 47 -6.44 5.48 10.31
N GLU A 48 -7.57 6.07 10.70
CA GLU A 48 -7.62 7.18 11.66
C GLU A 48 -7.05 6.80 13.03
N ARG A 49 -7.15 5.52 13.42
CA ARG A 49 -6.55 4.99 14.66
C ARG A 49 -5.04 5.29 14.77
N TYR A 50 -4.33 5.33 13.64
CA TYR A 50 -2.90 5.66 13.60
C TYR A 50 -2.63 7.14 13.30
N GLY A 51 -3.67 7.98 13.24
CA GLY A 51 -3.55 9.39 12.89
C GLY A 51 -3.31 9.63 11.40
N GLU A 52 -3.53 8.61 10.55
CA GLU A 52 -3.30 8.66 9.11
C GLU A 52 -4.62 8.75 8.35
N SER A 53 -4.61 9.41 7.19
CA SER A 53 -5.77 9.56 6.30
C SER A 53 -5.34 9.41 4.83
N ALA A 54 -6.29 9.18 3.92
CA ALA A 54 -5.97 9.12 2.49
C ALA A 54 -5.35 10.43 1.97
N ALA A 55 -5.77 11.57 2.54
CA ALA A 55 -5.20 12.88 2.22
C ALA A 55 -3.77 13.04 2.73
N SER A 56 -3.49 12.63 3.98
CA SER A 56 -2.13 12.72 4.55
C SER A 56 -1.16 11.75 3.86
N ALA A 57 -1.62 10.54 3.55
CA ALA A 57 -0.84 9.56 2.80
C ALA A 57 -0.53 10.05 1.36
N LEU A 58 -1.50 10.66 0.68
CA LEU A 58 -1.26 11.27 -0.64
C LEU A 58 -0.22 12.40 -0.54
N ALA A 59 -0.37 13.31 0.41
CA ALA A 59 0.57 14.41 0.63
C ALA A 59 1.99 13.89 0.92
N PHE A 60 2.12 12.85 1.75
CA PHE A 60 3.40 12.19 2.01
C PHE A 60 4.04 11.63 0.73
N LEU A 61 3.26 10.96 -0.12
CA LEU A 61 3.77 10.39 -1.37
C LEU A 61 4.19 11.47 -2.37
N GLU A 62 3.46 12.59 -2.44
CA GLU A 62 3.80 13.73 -3.28
C GLU A 62 5.08 14.45 -2.81
N GLU A 63 5.24 14.60 -1.49
CA GLU A 63 6.39 15.31 -0.91
C GLU A 63 7.65 14.43 -0.85
N HIS A 64 7.52 13.19 -0.41
CA HIS A 64 8.65 12.33 -0.05
C HIS A 64 8.83 11.12 -0.95
N GLY A 65 7.82 10.72 -1.73
CA GLY A 65 7.87 9.50 -2.55
C GLY A 65 9.07 9.47 -3.48
N ALA A 66 9.17 10.39 -4.44
CA ALA A 66 10.31 10.39 -5.37
C ALA A 66 11.67 10.65 -4.69
N PRO A 67 11.82 11.63 -3.76
CA PRO A 67 13.08 11.86 -3.06
C PRO A 67 13.61 10.67 -2.25
N ALA A 68 12.71 9.94 -1.57
CA ALA A 68 13.11 8.81 -0.73
C ALA A 68 13.51 7.56 -1.52
N LEU A 69 13.06 7.42 -2.77
CA LEU A 69 13.35 6.24 -3.59
C LEU A 69 14.72 6.30 -4.27
N GLY A 70 15.15 7.46 -4.75
CA GLY A 70 16.37 7.56 -5.59
C GLY A 70 16.17 6.90 -6.97
N ASP A 71 17.23 6.29 -7.50
CA ASP A 71 17.27 5.79 -8.89
C ASP A 71 17.39 4.27 -9.05
N ASP A 72 17.89 3.55 -8.04
CA ASP A 72 18.00 2.08 -8.09
C ASP A 72 16.80 1.43 -7.37
N PRO A 73 15.87 0.77 -8.10
CA PRO A 73 14.72 0.11 -7.49
C PRO A 73 15.11 -1.13 -6.67
N PHE A 74 16.33 -1.65 -6.76
CA PHE A 74 16.81 -2.81 -5.99
C PHE A 74 17.49 -2.43 -4.67
N ALA A 75 17.72 -1.14 -4.42
CA ALA A 75 18.36 -0.63 -3.21
C ALA A 75 17.40 -0.55 -2.00
N LEU A 76 16.67 -1.64 -1.73
CA LEU A 76 15.58 -1.67 -0.72
C LEU A 76 16.05 -1.25 0.67
N GLU A 77 17.23 -1.67 1.11
CA GLU A 77 17.79 -1.30 2.42
C GLU A 77 18.06 0.21 2.52
N GLN A 78 18.63 0.82 1.47
CA GLN A 78 18.91 2.26 1.45
C GLN A 78 17.63 3.09 1.29
N ILE A 79 16.63 2.56 0.59
CA ILE A 79 15.31 3.18 0.50
C ILE A 79 14.61 3.11 1.86
N GLY A 80 14.58 1.92 2.48
CA GLY A 80 14.00 1.70 3.80
C GLY A 80 14.61 2.61 4.86
N ALA A 81 15.94 2.71 4.91
CA ALA A 81 16.62 3.61 5.84
C ALA A 81 16.19 5.08 5.68
N ARG A 82 16.05 5.58 4.44
CA ARG A 82 15.56 6.94 4.17
C ARG A 82 14.09 7.12 4.56
N LEU A 83 13.25 6.11 4.35
CA LEU A 83 11.85 6.14 4.74
C LEU A 83 11.67 6.07 6.27
N ASP A 84 12.57 5.39 6.98
CA ASP A 84 12.56 5.28 8.44
C ASP A 84 12.95 6.58 9.14
N GLU A 85 13.73 7.45 8.48
CA GLU A 85 14.03 8.81 8.96
C GLU A 85 12.80 9.73 8.95
N LEU A 86 11.78 9.41 8.15
CA LEU A 86 10.53 10.17 8.06
C LEU A 86 9.52 9.64 9.10
N PRO A 87 8.90 10.47 9.94
CA PRO A 87 7.95 10.00 10.94
C PRO A 87 6.58 9.64 10.33
N GLY A 88 5.90 8.62 10.89
CA GLY A 88 4.52 8.26 10.56
C GLY A 88 4.31 7.74 9.14
N GLU A 89 3.06 7.86 8.65
CA GLU A 89 2.62 7.54 7.29
C GLU A 89 3.01 6.13 6.82
N HIS A 90 2.80 5.17 7.72
CA HIS A 90 3.15 3.77 7.50
C HIS A 90 2.35 3.15 6.34
N ALA A 91 1.10 3.59 6.13
CA ALA A 91 0.32 3.14 4.97
C ALA A 91 0.96 3.59 3.64
N ALA A 92 1.44 4.83 3.57
CA ALA A 92 2.13 5.35 2.37
C ALA A 92 3.47 4.64 2.14
N LYS A 93 4.25 4.38 3.19
CA LYS A 93 5.50 3.62 3.11
C LYS A 93 5.28 2.18 2.65
N ALA A 94 4.22 1.52 3.16
CA ALA A 94 3.84 0.19 2.72
C ALA A 94 3.43 0.17 1.24
N ALA A 95 2.76 1.22 0.74
CA ALA A 95 2.45 1.35 -0.68
C ALA A 95 3.71 1.46 -1.55
N LEU A 96 4.70 2.25 -1.11
CA LEU A 96 6.00 2.36 -1.78
C LEU A 96 6.73 1.02 -1.83
N ASP A 97 6.77 0.30 -0.72
CA ASP A 97 7.36 -1.04 -0.62
C ASP A 97 6.69 -2.04 -1.58
N ALA A 98 5.36 -2.08 -1.59
CA ALA A 98 4.59 -2.93 -2.50
C ALA A 98 4.86 -2.60 -3.97
N ALA A 99 4.90 -1.31 -4.33
CA ALA A 99 5.18 -0.87 -5.69
C ALA A 99 6.62 -1.19 -6.14
N LEU A 100 7.60 -1.10 -5.23
CA LEU A 100 8.98 -1.50 -5.49
C LEU A 100 9.06 -3.00 -5.78
N HIS A 101 8.43 -3.84 -4.96
CA HIS A 101 8.44 -5.29 -5.17
C HIS A 101 7.73 -5.69 -6.47
N ASP A 102 6.58 -5.08 -6.78
CA ASP A 102 5.88 -5.29 -8.06
C ASP A 102 6.74 -4.86 -9.26
N LEU A 103 7.39 -3.69 -9.17
CA LEU A 103 8.32 -3.19 -10.18
C LEU A 103 9.50 -4.15 -10.38
N GLN A 104 10.17 -4.57 -9.31
CA GLN A 104 11.29 -5.53 -9.36
C GLN A 104 10.87 -6.85 -10.01
N GLY A 105 9.70 -7.38 -9.64
CA GLY A 105 9.14 -8.59 -10.23
C GLY A 105 8.94 -8.46 -11.73
N LYS A 106 8.38 -7.33 -12.17
CA LYS A 106 8.17 -7.05 -13.60
C LYS A 106 9.48 -6.85 -14.36
N LEU A 107 10.45 -6.13 -13.80
CA LEU A 107 11.77 -5.93 -14.40
C LEU A 107 12.53 -7.25 -14.58
N LEU A 108 12.42 -8.16 -13.61
CA LEU A 108 13.09 -9.46 -13.62
C LEU A 108 12.27 -10.57 -14.30
N GLY A 109 11.01 -10.30 -14.67
CA GLY A 109 10.12 -11.30 -15.26
C GLY A 109 9.74 -12.44 -14.30
N VAL A 110 9.71 -12.18 -13.00
CA VAL A 110 9.41 -13.17 -11.96
C VAL A 110 8.35 -12.66 -10.98
N PRO A 111 7.43 -13.53 -10.50
CA PRO A 111 6.41 -13.10 -9.55
C PRO A 111 7.04 -12.82 -8.17
N VAL A 112 6.47 -11.85 -7.44
CA VAL A 112 6.99 -11.39 -6.13
C VAL A 112 7.17 -12.52 -5.12
N TRP A 113 6.22 -13.47 -5.02
CA TRP A 113 6.38 -14.60 -4.10
C TRP A 113 7.67 -15.40 -4.36
N ARG A 114 8.11 -15.48 -5.62
CA ARG A 114 9.35 -16.17 -5.99
C ARG A 114 10.57 -15.32 -5.69
N LEU A 115 10.49 -14.00 -5.86
CA LEU A 115 11.54 -13.07 -5.42
C LEU A 115 11.81 -13.21 -3.92
N LEU A 116 10.75 -13.33 -3.13
CA LEU A 116 10.82 -13.48 -1.68
C LEU A 116 11.12 -14.91 -1.22
N GLY A 117 11.28 -15.88 -2.13
CA GLY A 117 11.54 -17.28 -1.78
C GLY A 117 10.38 -17.98 -1.06
N LEU A 118 9.15 -17.49 -1.21
CA LEU A 118 7.94 -18.00 -0.57
C LEU A 118 7.25 -19.07 -1.42
N PRO A 119 6.36 -19.91 -0.84
CA PRO A 119 5.51 -20.78 -1.65
C PRO A 119 4.40 -19.96 -2.36
N ARG A 120 3.91 -20.47 -3.49
CA ARG A 120 2.74 -19.87 -4.18
C ARG A 120 1.43 -20.06 -3.40
N THR A 121 1.39 -20.98 -2.45
CA THR A 121 0.22 -21.25 -1.63
C THR A 121 0.09 -20.18 -0.54
N GLY A 122 -1.03 -19.46 -0.54
CA GLY A 122 -1.39 -18.54 0.54
C GLY A 122 -2.00 -19.27 1.75
N PRO A 123 -2.16 -18.57 2.89
CA PRO A 123 -2.90 -19.09 4.03
C PRO A 123 -4.38 -19.29 3.69
N PRO A 124 -5.14 -20.07 4.47
CA PRO A 124 -6.60 -20.12 4.36
C PRO A 124 -7.22 -18.73 4.49
N THR A 125 -8.32 -18.50 3.77
CA THR A 125 -9.11 -17.27 3.94
C THR A 125 -9.78 -17.25 5.31
N SER A 126 -9.73 -16.10 5.98
CA SER A 126 -10.53 -15.80 7.16
C SER A 126 -11.57 -14.75 6.77
N TRP A 127 -12.83 -14.99 7.11
CA TRP A 127 -13.91 -14.04 6.87
C TRP A 127 -14.24 -13.29 8.16
N THR A 128 -14.27 -11.97 8.09
CA THR A 128 -14.61 -11.12 9.22
C THR A 128 -16.13 -10.95 9.27
N VAL A 129 -16.76 -11.47 10.32
CA VAL A 129 -18.16 -11.18 10.64
C VAL A 129 -18.18 -9.84 11.38
N TRP A 130 -18.84 -8.85 10.80
CA TRP A 130 -19.01 -7.52 11.40
C TRP A 130 -20.00 -7.55 12.55
N LEU A 131 -20.03 -6.47 13.33
CA LEU A 131 -21.01 -6.31 14.40
C LEU A 131 -22.41 -6.13 13.79
N GLY A 132 -23.37 -6.95 14.23
CA GLY A 132 -24.76 -6.95 13.76
C GLY A 132 -25.70 -7.56 14.79
N ASP A 133 -26.97 -7.73 14.41
CA ASP A 133 -27.90 -8.54 15.20
C ASP A 133 -27.43 -10.01 15.18
N PRO A 134 -27.44 -10.75 16.31
CA PRO A 134 -27.05 -12.16 16.31
C PRO A 134 -27.89 -13.06 15.38
N ASP A 135 -29.09 -12.62 14.98
CA ASP A 135 -29.97 -13.35 14.09
C ASP A 135 -29.79 -12.98 12.59
N ASP A 136 -28.93 -12.01 12.26
CA ASP A 136 -28.49 -11.66 10.89
C ASP A 136 -27.28 -12.51 10.44
#